data_AF-A0A0B4CXA7-F1
#
_entry.id   AF-A0A0B4CXA7-F1
#
_cell.length_a   1.000
_cell.length_b   1.000
_cell.length_c   1.000
_cell.angle_alpha   90.00
_cell.angle_beta   90.00
_cell.angle_gamma   90.00
#
_symmetry.space_group_name_H-M   'P 1'
#
loop_
_entity.id
_entity.type
_entity.pdbx_description
1 polymer ?
#
loop_
_entity_poly.entity_id
_entity_poly.type
_entity_poly.pdbx_seq_one_letter_code
_entity_poly.pdbx_strand_id
1 'polypeptide(L)'
;MSFSLKITTAADLAATAAEDLALSRKAECRQRILAVIDETAQLNLLAAVAASALDDAQMAIYRSGVAWIKAMREAQADGNWPDVPHGVAELAAAF
;
A
#
# COMPACT_ATOMS: atom_id res chain seq x y z
N MET A 1 -39.60 21.07 -24.13
CA MET A 1 -38.42 20.81 -23.29
C MET A 1 -38.48 19.35 -22.88
N SER A 2 -37.63 18.49 -23.47
CA SER A 2 -37.66 17.04 -23.19
C SER A 2 -36.77 16.73 -22.00
N PHE A 3 -37.35 16.25 -20.90
CA PHE A 3 -36.59 15.72 -19.76
C PHE A 3 -36.24 14.26 -20.05
N SER A 4 -34.95 13.97 -20.23
CA SER A 4 -34.47 12.59 -20.34
C SER A 4 -34.20 12.05 -18.94
N LEU A 5 -35.05 11.13 -18.48
CA LEU A 5 -34.83 10.36 -17.25
C LEU A 5 -33.72 9.34 -17.53
N LYS A 6 -32.50 9.61 -17.04
CA LYS A 6 -31.46 8.58 -16.92
C LYS A 6 -31.86 7.62 -15.82
N ILE A 7 -32.47 6.49 -16.19
CA ILE A 7 -32.76 5.40 -15.26
C ILE A 7 -31.42 4.72 -14.96
N THR A 8 -30.84 4.99 -13.78
CA THR A 8 -29.69 4.23 -13.27
C THR A 8 -30.17 2.82 -12.93
N THR A 9 -29.61 1.82 -13.60
CA THR A 9 -29.98 0.43 -13.37
C THR A 9 -29.28 -0.11 -12.12
N ALA A 10 -29.77 -1.24 -11.58
CA ALA A 10 -29.08 -1.93 -10.50
C ALA A 10 -27.66 -2.37 -10.87
N ALA A 11 -27.40 -2.66 -12.16
CA ALA A 11 -26.08 -2.97 -12.66
C ALA A 11 -25.14 -1.75 -12.63
N ASP A 12 -25.65 -0.56 -12.97
CA ASP A 12 -24.87 0.68 -12.90
C ASP A 12 -24.49 1.01 -11.46
N LEU A 13 -25.42 0.82 -10.51
CA LEU A 13 -25.14 1.01 -9.08
C LEU A 13 -24.08 0.03 -8.55
N ALA A 14 -24.17 -1.24 -8.96
CA ALA A 14 -23.19 -2.26 -8.57
C ALA A 14 -21.80 -1.96 -9.14
N ALA A 15 -21.72 -1.46 -10.39
CA ALA A 15 -20.46 -1.04 -11.00
C ALA A 15 -19.82 0.14 -10.26
N THR A 16 -20.60 1.20 -9.96
CA THR A 16 -20.10 2.35 -9.19
C THR A 16 -19.63 1.92 -7.79
N ALA A 17 -20.39 1.08 -7.10
CA ALA A 17 -20.00 0.59 -5.77
C ALA A 17 -18.69 -0.22 -5.80
N ALA A 18 -18.46 -1.01 -6.86
CA ALA A 18 -17.22 -1.75 -7.03
C ALA A 18 -16.01 -0.82 -7.30
N GLU A 19 -16.20 0.24 -8.10
CA GLU A 19 -15.18 1.25 -8.36
C GLU A 19 -14.82 2.02 -7.08
N ASP A 20 -15.82 2.47 -6.32
CA ASP A 20 -15.64 3.18 -5.06
C ASP A 20 -14.89 2.32 -4.03
N LEU A 21 -15.24 1.03 -3.94
CA LEU A 21 -14.54 0.07 -3.08
C LEU A 21 -13.07 -0.09 -3.50
N ALA A 22 -12.80 -0.21 -4.80
CA ALA A 22 -11.44 -0.34 -5.32
C ALA A 22 -10.60 0.90 -5.00
N LEU A 23 -11.16 2.11 -5.17
CA LEU A 23 -10.51 3.37 -4.81
C LEU A 23 -10.25 3.47 -3.31
N SER A 24 -11.24 3.10 -2.49
CA SER A 24 -11.12 3.08 -1.03
C SER A 24 -9.99 2.16 -0.57
N ARG A 25 -9.92 0.92 -1.09
CA ARG A 25 -8.86 -0.03 -0.77
C ARG A 25 -7.47 0.45 -1.21
N LYS A 26 -7.39 1.16 -2.35
CA LYS A 26 -6.14 1.77 -2.81
C LYS A 26 -5.65 2.84 -1.84
N ALA A 27 -6.56 3.68 -1.35
CA ALA A 27 -6.26 4.72 -0.37
C ALA A 27 -5.86 4.10 0.98
N GLU A 28 -6.59 3.09 1.45
CA GLU A 28 -6.29 2.37 2.70
C GLU A 28 -4.91 1.69 2.63
N CYS A 29 -4.61 1.00 1.53
CA CYS A 29 -3.30 0.37 1.33
C CYS A 29 -2.17 1.40 1.46
N ARG A 30 -2.31 2.58 0.85
CA ARG A 30 -1.32 3.67 0.97
C ARG A 30 -1.20 4.11 2.43
N GLN A 31 -2.30 4.38 3.11
CA GLN A 31 -2.29 4.84 4.50
C GLN A 31 -1.62 3.81 5.42
N ARG A 32 -1.92 2.52 5.27
CA ARG A 32 -1.31 1.45 6.06
C ARG A 32 0.20 1.32 5.85
N ILE A 33 0.67 1.44 4.60
CA ILE A 33 2.12 1.42 4.31
C ILE A 33 2.79 2.64 4.96
N LEU A 34 2.24 3.83 4.76
CA LEU A 34 2.82 5.08 5.28
C LEU A 34 2.77 5.19 6.81
N ALA A 35 1.85 4.49 7.47
CA ALA A 35 1.82 4.40 8.92
C ALA A 35 3.00 3.59 9.51
N VAL A 36 3.67 2.77 8.70
CA VAL A 36 4.81 1.94 9.11
C VAL A 36 6.12 2.51 8.59
N ILE A 37 6.14 2.93 7.33
CA ILE A 37 7.31 3.44 6.63
C ILE A 37 6.89 4.59 5.72
N ASP A 38 7.15 5.82 6.18
CA ASP A 38 6.79 7.01 5.42
C ASP A 38 7.68 7.21 4.18
N GLU A 39 7.35 8.21 3.36
CA GLU A 39 8.05 8.47 2.10
C GLU A 39 9.52 8.88 2.32
N THR A 40 9.85 9.51 3.45
CA THR A 40 11.22 9.91 3.79
C THR A 40 12.05 8.68 4.15
N ALA A 41 11.53 7.81 5.03
CA ALA A 41 12.18 6.56 5.40
C ALA A 41 12.39 5.64 4.19
N GLN A 42 11.43 5.57 3.27
CA GLN A 42 11.58 4.81 2.01
C GLN A 42 12.75 5.33 1.16
N LEU A 43 12.88 6.65 1.01
CA LEU A 43 13.97 7.27 0.25
C LEU A 43 15.33 7.08 0.94
N ASN A 44 15.38 7.26 2.26
CA ASN A 44 16.61 7.10 3.03
C ASN A 44 17.10 5.64 3.01
N LEU A 45 16.20 4.67 3.14
CA LEU A 45 16.54 3.25 2.98
C LEU A 45 17.00 2.92 1.56
N LEU A 46 16.36 3.47 0.54
CA LEU A 46 16.80 3.28 -0.84
C LEU A 46 18.22 3.84 -1.07
N ALA A 47 18.52 5.02 -0.52
CA ALA A 47 19.85 5.62 -0.58
C ALA A 47 20.89 4.79 0.19
N ALA A 48 20.53 4.29 1.39
CA ALA A 48 21.39 3.41 2.19
C ALA A 48 21.72 2.10 1.46
N VAL A 49 20.74 1.49 0.79
CA VAL A 49 20.95 0.31 -0.06
C VAL A 49 21.90 0.63 -1.21
N ALA A 50 21.67 1.75 -1.92
CA ALA A 50 22.52 2.16 -3.04
C ALA A 50 23.97 2.44 -2.60
N ALA A 51 24.16 2.95 -1.38
CA ALA A 51 25.46 3.21 -0.77
C ALA A 51 26.09 1.96 -0.12
N SER A 52 25.42 0.79 -0.15
CA SER A 52 25.84 -0.42 0.59
C SER A 52 26.07 -0.18 2.08
N ALA A 53 25.24 0.67 2.70
CA ALA A 53 25.37 1.11 4.08
C ALA A 53 24.57 0.25 5.09
N LEU A 54 23.72 -0.65 4.60
CA LEU A 54 23.01 -1.62 5.46
C LEU A 54 23.91 -2.83 5.73
N ASP A 55 23.92 -3.29 6.97
CA ASP A 55 24.49 -4.60 7.30
C ASP A 55 23.60 -5.76 6.79
N ASP A 56 24.07 -6.99 6.92
CA ASP A 56 23.36 -8.18 6.43
C ASP A 56 22.00 -8.38 7.11
N ALA A 57 21.88 -8.03 8.40
CA ALA A 57 20.63 -8.18 9.15
C ALA A 57 19.60 -7.12 8.70
N GLN A 58 20.03 -5.87 8.56
CA GLN A 58 19.22 -4.77 8.06
C GLN A 58 18.79 -5.00 6.60
N MET A 59 19.68 -5.55 5.76
CA MET A 59 19.37 -5.91 4.38
C MET A 59 18.30 -7.00 4.30
N ALA A 60 18.34 -7.99 5.20
CA ALA A 60 17.30 -9.01 5.29
C ALA A 60 15.93 -8.40 5.67
N ILE A 61 15.91 -7.48 6.64
CA ILE A 61 14.70 -6.75 7.05
C ILE A 61 14.17 -5.89 5.89
N TYR A 62 15.04 -5.12 5.23
CA TYR A 62 14.68 -4.30 4.06
C TYR A 62 13.99 -5.13 2.97
N ARG A 63 14.56 -6.29 2.62
CA ARG A 63 13.96 -7.20 1.62
C ARG A 63 12.59 -7.72 2.07
N SER A 64 12.44 -8.04 3.36
CA SER A 64 11.14 -8.43 3.90
C SER A 64 10.11 -7.30 3.83
N GLY A 65 10.52 -6.05 4.08
CA GLY A 65 9.70 -4.85 3.92
C GLY A 65 9.26 -4.62 2.47
N VAL A 66 10.17 -4.77 1.50
CA VAL A 66 9.83 -4.69 0.06
C VAL A 66 8.83 -5.77 -0.34
N ALA A 67 9.02 -7.01 0.14
CA ALA A 67 8.09 -8.10 -0.10
C ALA A 67 6.71 -7.83 0.52
N TRP A 68 6.67 -7.26 1.73
CA TRP A 68 5.44 -6.85 2.39
C TRP A 68 4.71 -5.72 1.65
N ILE A 69 5.40 -4.69 1.16
CA ILE A 69 4.78 -3.63 0.33
C ILE A 69 4.15 -4.22 -0.93
N LYS A 70 4.80 -5.21 -1.55
CA LYS A 70 4.22 -5.94 -2.69
C LYS A 70 2.95 -6.70 -2.27
N ALA A 71 2.99 -7.46 -1.18
CA ALA A 71 1.84 -8.19 -0.66
C ALA A 71 0.67 -7.27 -0.26
N MET A 72 0.96 -6.10 0.32
CA MET A 72 -0.02 -5.06 0.61
C MET A 72 -0.73 -4.57 -0.65
N ARG A 73 -0.03 -4.43 -1.77
CA ARG A 73 -0.63 -4.04 -3.06
C ARG A 73 -1.49 -5.14 -3.66
N GLU A 74 -1.10 -6.41 -3.47
CA GLU A 74 -1.90 -7.57 -3.89
C GLU A 74 -3.20 -7.67 -3.08
N ALA A 75 -3.14 -7.41 -1.77
CA ALA A 75 -4.29 -7.36 -0.87
C ALA A 75 -5.31 -6.25 -1.20
N GLN A 76 -5.03 -5.32 -2.14
CA GLN A 76 -6.05 -4.37 -2.61
C GLN A 76 -7.24 -5.06 -3.30
N ALA A 77 -7.05 -6.29 -3.80
CA ALA A 77 -8.10 -7.04 -4.48
C ALA A 77 -9.22 -7.50 -3.52
N ASP A 78 -8.88 -7.85 -2.28
CA ASP A 78 -9.82 -8.47 -1.32
C ASP A 78 -9.84 -7.78 0.05
N GLY A 79 -8.85 -6.95 0.38
CA GLY A 79 -8.69 -6.30 1.67
C GLY A 79 -8.01 -7.18 2.73
N ASN A 80 -7.42 -8.32 2.34
CA ASN A 80 -6.73 -9.23 3.26
C ASN A 80 -5.29 -8.75 3.54
N TRP A 81 -5.17 -7.70 4.37
CA TRP A 81 -3.90 -7.03 4.61
C TRP A 81 -2.92 -7.92 5.39
N PRO A 82 -1.69 -8.14 4.88
CA PRO A 82 -0.67 -8.89 5.61
C PRO A 82 -0.15 -8.12 6.83
N ASP A 83 0.24 -8.87 7.86
CA ASP A 83 0.92 -8.33 9.03
C ASP A 83 2.27 -7.70 8.65
N VAL A 84 2.66 -6.67 9.41
CA VAL A 84 3.96 -6.01 9.25
C VAL A 84 5.06 -6.99 9.66
N PRO A 85 6.07 -7.24 8.81
CA PRO A 85 7.19 -8.10 9.18
C PRO A 85 7.98 -7.52 10.36
N HIS A 86 8.49 -8.41 11.20
CA HIS A 86 9.31 -8.02 12.34
C HIS A 86 10.53 -7.19 11.90
N GLY A 87 10.80 -6.08 12.61
CA GLY A 87 11.97 -5.22 12.36
C GLY A 87 11.74 -4.13 11.31
N VAL A 88 10.66 -4.18 10.50
CA VAL A 88 10.45 -3.21 9.41
C VAL A 88 10.19 -1.81 9.95
N ALA A 89 9.35 -1.68 11.00
CA ALA A 89 9.05 -0.39 11.60
C ALA A 89 10.29 0.19 12.32
N GLU A 90 11.06 -0.66 13.00
CA GLU A 90 12.29 -0.26 13.68
C GLU A 90 13.36 0.17 12.69
N LEU A 91 13.51 -0.56 11.58
CA LEU A 91 14.43 -0.19 10.51
C LEU A 91 14.00 1.13 9.85
N ALA A 92 12.71 1.31 9.59
CA ALA A 92 12.17 2.56 9.05
C ALA A 92 12.41 3.75 9.99
N ALA A 93 12.28 3.57 11.31
CA ALA A 93 12.54 4.64 12.27
C ALA A 93 14.03 5.02 12.38
N ALA A 94 14.93 4.13 11.97
CA ALA A 94 16.38 4.35 12.01
C ALA A 94 16.93 5.05 10.76
N PHE A 95 16.14 5.20 9.69
CA PHE A 95 16.54 5.75 8.40
C PHE A 95 15.58 6.86 7.96
#